data_AF-A0A507ATP2-F1
#
_entry.id   AF-A0A507ATP2-F1
#
_cell.length_a   1.000
_cell.length_b   1.000
_cell.length_c   1.000
_cell.angle_alpha   90.00
_cell.angle_beta   90.00
_cell.angle_gamma   90.00
#
_symmetry.space_group_name_H-M   'P 1'
#
loop_
_entity.id
_entity.type
_entity.pdbx_description
1 polymer ?
#
loop_
_entity_poly.entity_id
_entity_poly.type
_entity_poly.pdbx_seq_one_letter_code
_entity_poly.pdbx_strand_id
1 'polypeptide(L)'
;MRSTIASVLTAFALAGVSQAADCYNTPSNWFYGSVYDDAWSVRNAVCNGNGDKWAGHVHGTSNTPGGSSCWDAMENIINQCIYGENKPGGQWTANGQNYYISMTAS
;
A
#
# COMPACT_ATOMS: atom_id res chain seq x y z
N MET A 1 40.03 -36.80 -25.65
CA MET A 1 39.79 -35.45 -26.20
C MET A 1 38.32 -35.12 -25.91
N ARG A 2 38.06 -34.25 -24.92
CA ARG A 2 37.39 -32.95 -25.08
C ARG A 2 36.02 -33.01 -25.80
N SER A 3 34.92 -32.87 -25.05
CA SER A 3 34.19 -31.58 -24.99
C SER A 3 32.88 -31.69 -24.22
N THR A 4 32.92 -31.10 -23.02
CA THR A 4 31.94 -30.22 -22.36
C THR A 4 30.62 -29.95 -23.09
N ILE A 5 29.48 -30.22 -22.44
CA ILE A 5 28.21 -29.54 -22.73
C ILE A 5 27.55 -29.08 -21.42
N ALA A 6 27.65 -27.75 -21.24
CA ALA A 6 26.74 -26.80 -20.62
C ALA A 6 26.02 -27.16 -19.31
N SER A 7 26.55 -26.60 -18.22
CA SER A 7 25.81 -26.24 -17.02
C SER A 7 24.65 -25.30 -17.38
N VAL A 8 23.40 -25.77 -17.23
CA VAL A 8 22.22 -24.90 -17.24
C VAL A 8 22.12 -24.25 -15.85
N LEU A 9 22.69 -23.05 -15.73
CA LEU A 9 22.42 -22.15 -14.60
C LEU A 9 20.99 -21.63 -14.76
N THR A 10 20.05 -22.27 -14.09
CA THR A 10 18.71 -21.70 -13.86
C THR A 10 18.87 -20.55 -12.89
N ALA A 11 19.05 -19.34 -13.41
CA ALA A 11 18.93 -18.11 -12.63
C ALA A 11 17.45 -17.93 -12.26
N PHE A 12 17.07 -18.40 -11.07
CA PHE A 12 15.87 -17.90 -10.41
C PHE A 12 16.15 -16.44 -10.05
N ALA A 13 15.73 -15.54 -10.93
CA ALA A 13 15.55 -14.15 -10.57
C ALA A 13 14.50 -14.13 -9.46
N LEU A 14 14.95 -14.03 -8.21
CA LEU A 14 14.16 -13.48 -7.13
C LEU A 14 13.94 -12.01 -7.50
N ALA A 15 12.96 -11.78 -8.38
CA ALA A 15 12.40 -10.45 -8.53
C ALA A 15 12.01 -10.05 -7.10
N GLY A 16 12.73 -9.07 -6.56
CA GLY A 16 12.20 -8.30 -5.46
C GLY A 16 10.85 -7.83 -5.94
N VAL A 17 9.80 -8.46 -5.42
CA VAL A 17 8.44 -8.00 -5.64
C VAL A 17 8.43 -6.60 -5.07
N SER A 18 8.52 -5.60 -5.93
CA SER A 18 7.90 -4.32 -5.65
C SER A 18 6.46 -4.69 -5.32
N GLN A 19 6.14 -4.76 -4.03
CA GLN A 19 4.84 -5.20 -3.53
C GLN A 19 3.84 -4.11 -3.89
N ALA A 20 3.50 -3.91 -5.17
CA ALA A 20 2.57 -2.87 -5.59
C ALA A 20 1.34 -2.88 -4.68
N ALA A 21 0.88 -1.70 -4.27
CA ALA A 21 -0.27 -1.62 -3.40
C ALA A 21 -1.45 -2.35 -4.06
N ASP A 22 -2.09 -3.26 -3.33
CA ASP A 22 -3.29 -3.93 -3.82
C ASP A 22 -4.44 -2.92 -3.74
N CYS A 23 -4.66 -2.20 -4.82
CA CYS A 23 -5.68 -1.16 -4.89
C CYS A 23 -7.08 -1.76 -4.92
N TYR A 24 -7.97 -1.23 -4.09
CA TYR A 24 -9.35 -1.70 -4.07
C TYR A 24 -10.11 -1.26 -5.32
N ASN A 25 -10.93 -2.15 -5.86
CA ASN A 25 -11.88 -1.82 -6.93
C ASN A 25 -13.29 -1.74 -6.34
N THR A 26 -13.68 -0.55 -5.89
CA THR A 26 -15.10 -0.24 -5.62
C THR A 26 -15.59 0.79 -6.63
N PRO A 27 -16.88 0.73 -7.04
CA PRO A 27 -17.45 1.67 -8.00
C PRO A 27 -17.31 3.11 -7.48
N SER A 28 -16.54 3.89 -8.23
CA SER A 28 -15.86 5.13 -7.86
C SER A 28 -16.74 6.39 -7.89
N ASN A 29 -18.06 6.24 -7.90
CA ASN A 29 -18.99 7.33 -8.21
C ASN A 29 -19.13 8.35 -7.05
N TRP A 30 -18.40 8.15 -5.96
CA TRP A 30 -18.47 8.92 -4.71
C TRP A 30 -17.14 9.64 -4.40
N PHE A 31 -16.18 9.62 -5.33
CA PHE A 31 -14.91 10.34 -5.18
C PHE A 31 -15.08 11.83 -5.49
N TYR A 32 -15.62 12.57 -4.53
CA TYR A 32 -15.61 14.03 -4.55
C TYR A 32 -15.05 14.56 -3.23
N GLY A 33 -14.06 15.44 -3.32
CA GLY A 33 -13.51 16.18 -2.17
C GLY A 33 -12.13 15.73 -1.69
N SER A 34 -11.77 16.19 -0.49
CA SER A 34 -10.48 16.15 0.22
C SER A 34 -9.87 14.78 0.48
N VAL A 35 -10.28 13.73 -0.24
CA VAL A 35 -9.83 12.33 -0.08
C VAL A 35 -8.32 12.21 0.01
N TYR A 36 -7.62 12.92 -0.87
CA TYR A 36 -6.16 12.89 -0.89
C TYR A 36 -5.59 13.48 0.40
N ASP A 37 -6.04 14.67 0.81
CA ASP A 37 -5.63 15.31 2.06
C ASP A 37 -6.01 14.48 3.29
N ASP A 38 -7.20 13.89 3.29
CA ASP A 38 -7.71 13.01 4.34
C ASP A 38 -6.88 11.73 4.44
N ALA A 39 -6.44 11.16 3.32
CA ALA A 39 -5.57 9.99 3.31
C ALA A 39 -4.17 10.30 3.89
N TRP A 40 -3.62 11.49 3.62
CA TRP A 40 -2.38 11.94 4.26
C TRP A 40 -2.56 12.21 5.76
N SER A 41 -3.70 12.79 6.14
CA SER A 41 -4.07 12.98 7.55
C SER A 41 -4.15 11.64 8.29
N VAL A 42 -4.82 10.65 7.68
CA VAL A 42 -4.91 9.27 8.18
C VAL A 42 -3.52 8.64 8.29
N ARG A 43 -2.67 8.73 7.26
CA ARG A 43 -1.27 8.24 7.34
C ARG A 43 -0.55 8.83 8.55
N ASN A 44 -0.60 10.15 8.71
CA ASN A 44 0.05 10.82 9.82
C ASN A 44 -0.51 10.35 11.17
N ALA A 45 -1.83 10.24 11.30
CA ALA A 45 -2.45 9.84 12.55
C ALA A 45 -2.15 8.38 12.88
N VAL A 46 -2.20 7.49 11.88
CA VAL A 46 -1.93 6.06 12.03
C VAL A 46 -0.48 5.79 12.40
N CYS A 47 0.44 6.35 11.63
CA CYS A 47 1.86 6.11 11.84
C CYS A 47 2.44 6.89 13.03
N ASN A 48 1.72 7.85 13.63
CA ASN A 48 2.10 8.48 14.90
C ASN A 48 1.62 7.72 16.15
N GLY A 49 1.24 6.45 16.03
CA GLY A 49 0.92 5.60 17.18
C GLY A 49 -0.57 5.25 17.32
N ASN A 50 -1.43 5.77 16.43
CA ASN A 50 -2.84 5.42 16.46
C ASN A 50 -3.16 4.36 15.41
N GLY A 51 -2.93 3.08 15.69
CA GLY A 51 -3.11 1.98 14.72
C GLY A 51 -4.47 1.88 13.97
N ASP A 52 -5.45 2.73 14.28
CA ASP A 52 -6.71 2.89 13.53
C ASP A 52 -7.18 4.35 13.58
N LYS A 53 -7.40 4.98 12.42
CA LYS A 53 -7.91 6.36 12.32
C LYS A 53 -8.80 6.63 11.12
N TRP A 54 -9.69 7.59 11.33
CA TRP A 54 -10.62 8.14 10.35
C TRP A 54 -10.35 9.63 10.14
N ALA A 55 -10.34 10.08 8.89
CA ALA A 55 -10.42 11.49 8.51
C ALA A 55 -11.45 11.62 7.38
N GLY A 56 -12.54 12.35 7.62
CA GLY A 56 -13.67 12.41 6.69
C GLY A 56 -14.20 11.01 6.36
N HIS A 57 -14.14 10.66 5.06
CA HIS A 57 -14.57 9.36 4.54
C HIS A 57 -13.43 8.34 4.37
N VAL A 58 -12.20 8.70 4.79
CA VAL A 58 -11.01 7.85 4.67
C VAL A 58 -10.72 7.19 6.03
N HIS A 59 -10.57 5.87 6.00
CA HIS A 59 -10.10 5.04 7.10
C HIS A 59 -8.72 4.49 6.78
N GLY A 60 -7.86 4.44 7.79
CA GLY A 60 -6.62 3.69 7.68
C GLY A 60 -6.29 2.98 8.96
N THR A 61 -5.63 1.83 8.81
CA THR A 61 -5.26 0.97 9.92
C THR A 61 -3.90 0.31 9.69
N SER A 62 -3.18 0.12 10.79
CA SER A 62 -1.88 -0.53 10.86
C SER A 62 -1.76 -1.32 12.15
N ASN A 63 -1.28 -2.56 12.02
CA ASN A 63 -0.96 -3.40 13.17
C ASN A 63 0.39 -3.05 13.83
N THR A 64 1.20 -2.21 13.19
CA THR A 64 2.50 -1.74 13.70
C THR A 64 2.65 -0.23 13.47
N PRO A 65 1.86 0.58 14.19
CA PRO A 65 1.98 2.03 14.11
C PRO A 65 3.37 2.49 14.62
N GLY A 66 3.91 3.57 14.06
CA GLY A 66 5.20 4.14 14.48
C GLY A 66 6.43 3.67 13.72
N GLY A 67 6.38 2.53 13.02
CA GLY A 67 7.52 2.02 12.25
C GLY A 67 7.73 2.76 10.91
N SER A 68 8.97 2.81 10.40
CA SER A 68 9.25 3.33 9.04
C SER A 68 8.43 2.61 7.97
N SER A 69 8.20 1.30 8.16
CA SER A 69 7.34 0.50 7.30
C SER A 69 5.89 0.97 7.27
N CYS A 70 5.38 1.61 8.34
CA CYS A 70 4.06 2.25 8.31
C CYS A 70 4.04 3.43 7.36
N TRP A 71 5.02 4.32 7.50
CA TRP A 71 5.12 5.53 6.69
C TRP A 71 5.26 5.20 5.21
N ASP A 72 6.13 4.24 4.87
CA ASP A 72 6.37 3.79 3.50
C ASP A 72 5.15 3.06 2.93
N ALA A 73 4.55 2.13 3.68
CA ALA A 73 3.40 1.37 3.20
C ALA A 73 2.20 2.28 2.92
N MET A 74 1.87 3.16 3.86
CA MET A 74 0.76 4.10 3.71
C MET A 74 1.00 5.09 2.56
N GLU A 75 2.22 5.59 2.42
CA GLU A 75 2.59 6.48 1.30
C GLU A 75 2.47 5.77 -0.05
N ASN A 76 2.90 4.52 -0.14
CA ASN A 76 2.76 3.73 -1.36
C ASN A 76 1.27 3.50 -1.71
N ILE A 77 0.41 3.19 -0.74
CA ILE A 77 -1.03 3.05 -0.98
C ILE A 77 -1.62 4.36 -1.51
N ILE A 78 -1.30 5.50 -0.89
CA ILE A 78 -1.80 6.81 -1.31
C ILE A 78 -1.35 7.14 -2.74
N ASN A 79 -0.06 7.02 -3.01
CA ASN A 79 0.51 7.44 -4.30
C ASN A 79 0.13 6.49 -5.44
N GLN A 80 0.07 5.18 -5.20
CA GLN A 80 -0.24 4.20 -6.24
C GLN A 80 -1.76 4.09 -6.46
N CYS A 81 -2.53 3.93 -5.38
CA CYS A 81 -3.96 3.66 -5.51
C CYS A 81 -4.80 4.94 -5.60
N ILE A 82 -4.68 5.82 -4.61
CA ILE A 82 -5.57 6.98 -4.49
C ILE A 82 -5.22 8.03 -5.55
N TYR A 83 -3.94 8.39 -5.66
CA TYR A 83 -3.48 9.40 -6.61
C TYR A 83 -3.20 8.82 -8.00
N GLY A 84 -2.47 7.71 -8.09
CA GLY A 84 -2.03 7.13 -9.36
C GLY A 84 -3.14 6.48 -10.17
N GLU A 85 -4.00 5.70 -9.52
CA GLU A 85 -5.05 4.92 -10.18
C GLU A 85 -6.48 5.42 -9.92
N ASN A 86 -6.63 6.51 -9.15
CA ASN A 86 -7.93 7.06 -8.74
C ASN A 86 -8.85 5.99 -8.13
N LYS A 87 -8.29 5.20 -7.21
CA LYS A 87 -8.95 4.12 -6.49
C LYS A 87 -9.37 4.61 -5.10
N PRO A 88 -10.39 3.99 -4.48
CA PRO A 88 -10.83 4.29 -3.11
C PRO A 88 -9.76 4.07 -2.03
N GLY A 89 -8.60 3.50 -2.38
CA GLY A 89 -7.59 3.08 -1.42
C GLY A 89 -6.98 1.75 -1.83
N GLY A 90 -6.29 1.12 -0.90
CA GLY A 90 -5.65 -0.17 -1.09
C GLY A 90 -5.03 -0.70 0.19
N GLN A 91 -4.30 -1.80 0.03
CA GLN A 91 -3.53 -2.41 1.09
C GLN A 91 -2.08 -2.62 0.66
N TRP A 92 -1.19 -2.66 1.65
CA TRP A 92 0.22 -2.94 1.45
C TRP A 92 0.71 -3.88 2.53
N THR A 93 1.56 -4.84 2.14
CA THR A 93 2.18 -5.77 3.07
C THR A 93 3.69 -5.52 3.13
N ALA A 94 4.20 -5.12 4.30
CA ALA A 94 5.62 -4.91 4.54
C ALA A 94 6.05 -5.59 5.84
N ASN A 95 7.15 -6.35 5.82
CA ASN A 95 7.70 -7.05 6.99
C ASN A 95 6.68 -7.95 7.71
N GLY A 96 5.78 -8.59 6.96
CA GLY A 96 4.70 -9.43 7.52
C GLY A 96 3.57 -8.64 8.19
N GLN A 97 3.56 -7.31 8.04
CA GLN A 97 2.53 -6.42 8.55
C GLN A 97 1.69 -5.90 7.41
N ASN A 98 0.37 -5.84 7.63
CA ASN A 98 -0.56 -5.30 6.67
C ASN A 98 -0.97 -3.89 7.08
N TYR A 99 -1.03 -3.02 6.07
CA TYR A 99 -1.41 -1.63 6.16
C TYR A 99 -2.54 -1.40 5.18
N TYR A 100 -3.53 -0.63 5.60
CA TYR A 100 -4.75 -0.45 4.84
C TYR A 100 -5.12 1.03 4.84
N ILE A 101 -5.53 1.53 3.68
CA ILE A 101 -6.26 2.79 3.56
C ILE A 101 -7.46 2.51 2.67
N SER A 102 -8.65 2.85 3.13
CA SER A 102 -9.87 2.70 2.36
C SER A 102 -10.79 3.89 2.55
N MET A 103 -11.39 4.34 1.47
CA MET A 103 -12.57 5.18 1.53
C MET A 103 -13.80 4.32 1.75
N THR A 104 -14.66 4.75 2.66
CA THR A 104 -15.98 4.17 2.82
C THR A 104 -17.03 5.22 2.49
N ALA A 105 -18.05 4.84 1.72
CA ALA A 105 -19.26 5.64 1.61
C ALA A 105 -19.98 5.55 2.96
N SER A 106 -19.97 6.64 3.72
CA SER A 106 -20.77 6.81 4.94
C SER A 106 -22.25 6.99 4.61
#